data_AF-A0A2N0PBJ7-F1
#
_entry.id   AF-A0A2N0PBJ7-F1
#
_cell.length_a   1.000
_cell.length_b   1.000
_cell.length_c   1.000
_cell.angle_alpha   90.00
_cell.angle_beta   90.00
_cell.angle_gamma   90.00
#
_symmetry.space_group_name_H-M   'P 1'
#
loop_
_entity.id
_entity.type
_entity.pdbx_description
1 polymer ?
#
loop_
_entity_poly.entity_id
_entity_poly.type
_entity_poly.pdbx_seq_one_letter_code
_entity_poly.pdbx_strand_id
1 'polypeptide(L)'
;MISRKLLLLATVALFCMIFIGSTQTAPLNKRQAVVYVDFEDEITGQWTWTSDGFDFVKRADGDFYRFRGLFTRGFEKDTNIQNYEFFVITKDRQKIDYTQDIIENVKISSAGGTSPFQKVYEGFKVSDFVGGTFFVKHKGKKFSEATIKLP
;
A
#
# COMPACT_ATOMS: atom_id res chain seq x y z
N MET A 1 20.20 -47.40 41.05
CA MET A 1 18.98 -47.67 40.25
C MET A 1 18.19 -46.37 40.12
N ILE A 2 18.20 -45.75 38.95
CA ILE A 2 17.29 -44.62 38.68
C ILE A 2 15.87 -45.16 38.74
N SER A 3 15.05 -44.58 39.62
CA SER A 3 13.65 -44.95 39.78
C SER A 3 12.92 -44.78 38.46
N ARG A 4 12.14 -45.78 38.05
CA ARG A 4 11.32 -45.73 36.81
C ARG A 4 10.41 -44.49 36.77
N LYS A 5 10.02 -43.96 37.94
CA LYS A 5 9.23 -42.73 38.08
C LYS A 5 10.03 -41.46 37.73
N LEU A 6 11.33 -41.44 38.02
CA LEU A 6 12.22 -40.32 37.70
C LEU A 6 12.49 -40.23 36.20
N LEU A 7 12.65 -41.39 35.56
CA LEU A 7 12.85 -41.50 34.11
C LEU A 7 11.63 -40.97 33.35
N LEU A 8 10.41 -41.32 33.80
CA LEU A 8 9.15 -40.86 33.21
C LEU A 8 8.97 -39.34 33.31
N LEU A 9 9.31 -38.74 34.46
CA LEU A 9 9.23 -37.30 34.66
C LEU A 9 10.19 -36.54 33.73
N ALA A 10 11.41 -37.05 33.57
CA ALA A 10 12.42 -36.47 32.68
C ALA A 10 11.99 -36.54 31.21
N THR A 11 11.39 -37.65 30.78
CA THR A 11 10.86 -37.80 29.41
C THR A 11 9.70 -36.83 29.15
N VAL A 12 8.76 -36.68 30.10
CA VAL A 12 7.64 -35.73 29.96
C VAL A 12 8.15 -34.29 29.90
N ALA A 13 9.09 -33.91 30.76
CA ALA A 13 9.69 -32.56 30.74
C ALA A 13 10.43 -32.27 29.41
N LEU A 14 11.14 -33.27 28.86
CA LEU A 14 11.81 -33.15 27.57
C LEU A 14 10.80 -32.98 26.42
N PHE A 15 9.71 -33.76 26.41
CA PHE A 15 8.63 -33.60 25.43
C PHE A 15 7.97 -32.22 25.54
N CYS A 16 7.67 -31.73 26.75
CA CYS A 16 7.10 -30.40 26.95
C CYS A 16 8.02 -29.29 26.41
N MET A 17 9.34 -29.38 26.62
CA MET A 17 10.28 -28.39 26.10
C MET A 17 10.40 -28.44 24.56
N ILE A 18 10.31 -29.62 23.94
CA ILE A 18 10.30 -29.77 22.47
C ILE A 18 9.01 -29.20 21.86
N PHE A 19 7.86 -29.38 22.53
CA PHE A 19 6.57 -28.85 22.08
C PHE A 19 6.45 -27.32 22.25
N ILE A 20 7.06 -26.73 23.28
CA ILE A 20 7.13 -25.27 23.44
C ILE A 20 8.01 -24.64 22.33
N GLY A 21 9.12 -25.29 21.97
CA GLY A 21 9.97 -24.84 20.87
C GLY A 21 9.33 -24.92 19.48
N SER A 22 8.41 -25.86 19.27
CA SER A 22 7.70 -26.04 17.98
C SER A 22 6.39 -25.26 17.87
N THR A 23 5.87 -24.71 18.97
CA THR A 23 4.68 -23.84 18.97
C THR A 23 5.01 -22.34 18.90
N GLN A 24 6.29 -21.96 19.02
CA GLN A 24 6.77 -20.58 18.88
C GLN A 24 7.23 -20.18 17.47
N THR A 25 6.88 -20.94 16.44
CA THR A 25 6.80 -20.36 15.08
C THR A 25 5.39 -19.82 14.85
N ALA A 26 5.00 -18.81 15.63
CA ALA A 26 4.03 -17.85 15.12
C ALA A 26 4.62 -17.34 13.79
N PRO A 27 3.88 -17.35 12.67
CA PRO A 27 4.41 -16.86 11.42
C PRO A 27 4.85 -15.42 11.67
N LEU A 28 6.16 -15.19 11.60
CA LEU A 28 6.78 -13.87 11.63
C LEU A 28 5.93 -12.99 10.73
N ASN A 29 5.23 -12.01 11.31
CA ASN A 29 4.31 -11.05 10.71
C ASN A 29 4.21 -11.16 9.19
N LYS A 30 3.04 -11.52 8.64
CA LYS A 30 2.75 -11.29 7.22
C LYS A 30 3.09 -9.83 6.93
N ARG A 31 4.26 -9.58 6.33
CA ARG A 31 4.76 -8.23 6.09
C ARG A 31 3.74 -7.56 5.19
N GLN A 32 3.15 -6.49 5.69
CA GLN A 32 2.33 -5.61 4.88
C GLN A 32 3.18 -5.16 3.69
N ALA A 33 2.75 -5.46 2.47
CA ALA A 33 3.40 -4.92 1.29
C ALA A 33 3.03 -3.45 1.20
N VAL A 34 4.05 -2.61 1.05
CA VAL A 34 3.91 -1.16 0.89
C VAL A 34 4.79 -0.76 -0.27
N VAL A 35 4.26 0.06 -1.17
CA VAL A 35 5.04 0.82 -2.14
C VAL A 35 4.54 2.26 -2.13
N TYR A 36 5.39 3.17 -2.56
CA TYR A 36 5.08 4.59 -2.50
C TYR A 36 5.69 5.34 -3.68
N VAL A 37 5.20 6.55 -3.87
CA VAL A 37 5.77 7.51 -4.80
C VAL A 37 5.78 8.87 -4.13
N ASP A 38 6.93 9.53 -4.22
CA ASP A 38 7.09 10.92 -3.83
C ASP A 38 7.12 11.76 -5.09
N PHE A 39 6.36 12.84 -5.08
CA PHE A 39 6.52 13.93 -6.02
C PHE A 39 7.32 15.01 -5.30
N GLU A 40 8.42 15.44 -5.90
CA GLU A 40 9.34 16.43 -5.32
C GLU A 40 9.56 17.68 -6.20
N ASP A 41 9.02 17.66 -7.44
CA ASP A 41 9.23 18.69 -8.47
C ASP A 41 8.04 19.68 -8.57
N GLU A 42 7.41 19.81 -9.75
CA GLU A 42 6.28 20.73 -10.02
C GLU A 42 5.13 20.62 -9.01
N ILE A 43 4.89 19.43 -8.48
CA ILE A 43 4.00 19.17 -7.37
C ILE A 43 4.75 18.45 -6.27
N THR A 44 4.34 18.67 -5.02
CA THR A 44 4.92 17.95 -3.89
C THR A 44 3.85 17.16 -3.18
N GLY A 45 4.14 15.89 -2.88
CA GLY A 45 3.17 15.00 -2.25
C GLY A 45 3.66 13.57 -2.19
N GLN A 46 2.93 12.74 -1.44
CA GLN A 46 3.23 11.32 -1.34
C GLN A 46 1.94 10.52 -1.52
N TRP A 47 2.06 9.43 -2.27
CA TRP A 47 1.01 8.45 -2.47
C TRP A 47 1.54 7.04 -2.20
N THR A 48 0.68 6.19 -1.65
CA THR A 48 1.04 4.86 -1.16
C THR A 48 0.02 3.82 -1.57
N TRP A 49 0.52 2.63 -1.89
CA TRP A 49 -0.27 1.41 -2.11
C TRP A 49 0.10 0.42 -1.01
N THR A 50 -0.91 -0.10 -0.34
CA THR A 50 -0.73 -0.89 0.88
C THR A 50 -1.61 -2.12 0.85
N SER A 51 -1.10 -3.25 1.33
CA SER A 51 -1.85 -4.51 1.40
C SER A 51 -2.70 -4.64 2.67
N ASP A 52 -2.84 -3.56 3.46
CA ASP A 52 -3.56 -3.53 4.73
C ASP A 52 -5.05 -3.19 4.53
N GLY A 53 -5.76 -4.15 3.98
CA GLY A 53 -7.20 -4.27 4.19
C GLY A 53 -7.43 -4.78 5.61
N PHE A 54 -7.20 -3.94 6.63
CA PHE A 54 -7.74 -4.21 7.95
C PHE A 54 -9.28 -4.27 7.81
N ASP A 55 -9.85 -5.45 8.09
CA ASP A 55 -11.26 -5.72 8.41
C ASP A 55 -12.34 -5.91 7.34
N PHE A 56 -12.03 -6.07 6.05
CA PHE A 56 -13.02 -6.64 5.13
C PHE A 56 -12.56 -8.00 4.66
N VAL A 57 -13.35 -9.01 5.06
CA VAL A 57 -13.40 -10.40 4.58
C VAL A 57 -12.40 -10.60 3.46
N LYS A 58 -11.32 -11.35 3.72
CA LYS A 58 -10.53 -11.96 2.64
C LYS A 58 -11.52 -12.68 1.73
N ARG A 59 -11.97 -12.00 0.68
CA ARG A 59 -12.66 -12.64 -0.41
C ARG A 59 -11.63 -13.62 -0.97
N ALA A 60 -12.03 -14.87 -1.11
CA ALA A 60 -11.16 -15.98 -1.46
C ALA A 60 -10.59 -15.84 -2.89
N ASP A 61 -10.95 -14.78 -3.60
CA ASP A 61 -11.00 -14.67 -5.04
C ASP A 61 -10.36 -13.40 -5.63
N GLY A 62 -9.65 -12.56 -4.86
CA GLY A 62 -8.94 -11.42 -5.45
C GLY A 62 -7.85 -10.74 -4.62
N ASP A 63 -6.83 -10.22 -5.30
CA ASP A 63 -5.83 -9.32 -4.72
C ASP A 63 -6.41 -7.91 -4.58
N PHE A 64 -6.26 -7.31 -3.40
CA PHE A 64 -6.73 -5.95 -3.11
C PHE A 64 -5.58 -5.06 -2.60
N TYR A 65 -5.74 -3.75 -2.77
CA TYR A 65 -4.83 -2.75 -2.22
C TYR A 65 -5.58 -1.50 -1.78
N ARG A 66 -5.07 -0.85 -0.74
CA ARG A 66 -5.50 0.49 -0.34
C ARG A 66 -4.56 1.52 -0.97
N PHE A 67 -5.14 2.43 -1.74
CA PHE A 67 -4.47 3.57 -2.34
C PHE A 67 -4.81 4.82 -1.56
N ARG A 68 -3.79 5.54 -1.09
CA ARG A 68 -3.96 6.77 -0.30
C ARG A 68 -2.82 7.73 -0.51
N GLY A 69 -3.09 9.02 -0.33
CA GLY A 69 -2.07 10.05 -0.46
C GLY A 69 -2.65 11.44 -0.42
N LEU A 70 -1.76 12.41 -0.60
CA LEU A 70 -2.08 13.83 -0.78
C LEU A 70 -0.93 14.55 -1.45
N PHE A 71 -1.24 15.69 -2.05
CA PHE A 71 -0.25 16.70 -2.43
C PHE A 71 -0.25 17.83 -1.40
N THR A 72 0.94 18.27 -0.98
CA THR A 72 1.10 19.38 -0.05
C THR A 72 1.14 20.74 -0.75
N ARG A 73 1.52 20.79 -2.04
CA ARG A 73 1.61 22.01 -2.86
C ARG A 73 1.70 21.69 -4.36
N GLY A 74 1.68 22.73 -5.20
CA GLY A 74 1.93 22.65 -6.65
C GLY A 74 0.70 22.90 -7.52
N PHE A 75 -0.49 23.09 -6.93
CA PHE A 75 -1.74 23.34 -7.64
C PHE A 75 -2.22 24.79 -7.53
N GLU A 76 -1.37 25.74 -7.14
CA GLU A 76 -1.74 27.14 -6.87
C GLU A 76 -2.26 27.86 -8.12
N LYS A 77 -1.80 27.45 -9.31
CA LYS A 77 -2.15 28.08 -10.60
C LYS A 77 -3.55 27.68 -11.10
N ASP A 78 -4.08 26.54 -10.66
CA ASP A 78 -5.40 26.06 -11.06
C ASP A 78 -5.93 25.09 -9.99
N THR A 79 -6.81 25.58 -9.13
CA THR A 79 -7.38 24.77 -8.04
C THR A 79 -8.60 23.98 -8.47
N ASN A 80 -8.97 23.98 -9.76
CA ASN A 80 -10.08 23.18 -10.26
C ASN A 80 -9.61 21.75 -10.56
N ILE A 81 -9.90 20.83 -9.64
CA ILE A 81 -9.48 19.43 -9.76
C ILE A 81 -9.99 18.73 -11.03
N GLN A 82 -11.11 19.20 -11.61
CA GLN A 82 -11.67 18.68 -12.86
C GLN A 82 -10.73 18.87 -14.07
N ASN A 83 -9.75 19.78 -13.97
CA ASN A 83 -8.76 20.02 -15.00
C ASN A 83 -7.59 19.02 -14.96
N TYR A 84 -7.59 18.07 -14.02
CA TYR A 84 -6.50 17.15 -13.78
C TYR A 84 -6.89 15.70 -14.02
N GLU A 85 -5.90 14.90 -14.46
CA GLU A 85 -6.01 13.45 -14.58
C GLU A 85 -4.94 12.79 -13.71
N PHE A 86 -5.28 11.66 -13.11
CA PHE A 86 -4.43 10.92 -12.17
C PHE A 86 -4.46 9.43 -12.54
N PHE A 87 -3.33 8.90 -13.00
CA PHE A 87 -3.27 7.49 -13.41
C PHE A 87 -1.87 6.90 -13.25
N VAL A 88 -1.82 5.59 -13.06
CA VAL A 88 -0.57 4.82 -13.04
C VAL A 88 -0.41 4.07 -14.35
N ILE A 89 0.82 4.02 -14.87
CA ILE A 89 1.24 3.00 -15.82
C ILE A 89 2.13 2.01 -15.08
N THR A 90 1.71 0.75 -14.98
CA THR A 90 2.51 -0.31 -14.34
C THR A 90 3.73 -0.66 -15.21
N LYS A 91 4.68 -1.39 -14.64
CA LYS A 91 5.85 -1.90 -15.39
C LYS A 91 5.44 -2.71 -16.63
N ASP A 92 4.32 -3.43 -16.52
CA ASP A 92 3.75 -4.24 -17.60
C ASP A 92 2.85 -3.44 -18.55
N ARG A 93 2.93 -2.10 -18.50
CA ARG A 93 2.22 -1.14 -19.36
C ARG A 93 0.70 -1.14 -19.21
N GLN A 94 0.17 -1.67 -18.10
CA GLN A 94 -1.25 -1.54 -17.81
C GLN A 94 -1.53 -0.14 -17.24
N LYS A 95 -2.57 0.52 -17.76
CA LYS A 95 -3.04 1.80 -17.22
C LYS A 95 -4.10 1.56 -16.15
N ILE A 96 -3.89 2.16 -14.98
CA ILE A 96 -4.87 2.21 -13.89
C ILE A 96 -5.28 3.66 -13.69
N ASP A 97 -6.54 3.98 -13.95
CA ASP A 97 -7.07 5.34 -13.90
C ASP A 97 -7.77 5.61 -12.57
N TYR A 98 -7.29 6.60 -11.83
CA TYR A 98 -7.84 7.04 -10.54
C TYR A 98 -8.57 8.39 -10.64
N THR A 99 -8.67 8.95 -11.84
CA THR A 99 -9.09 10.34 -12.06
C THR A 99 -10.45 10.63 -11.47
N GLN A 100 -11.46 9.82 -11.79
CA GLN A 100 -12.83 10.05 -11.33
C GLN A 100 -12.91 9.97 -9.79
N ASP A 101 -12.31 8.96 -9.19
CA ASP A 101 -12.32 8.76 -7.73
C ASP A 101 -11.64 9.91 -6.99
N ILE A 102 -10.50 10.38 -7.50
CA ILE A 102 -9.79 11.52 -6.92
C ILE A 102 -10.62 12.80 -7.09
N ILE A 103 -11.18 13.05 -8.27
CA ILE A 103 -12.02 14.23 -8.53
C ILE A 103 -13.22 14.31 -7.59
N GLU A 104 -13.87 13.17 -7.31
CA GLU A 104 -15.06 13.12 -6.45
C GLU A 104 -14.73 13.34 -4.95
N ASN A 105 -13.52 12.98 -4.52
CA ASN A 105 -13.17 12.90 -3.09
C ASN A 105 -12.09 13.90 -2.64
N VAL A 106 -11.40 14.55 -3.56
CA VAL A 106 -10.27 15.44 -3.25
C VAL A 106 -10.60 16.88 -3.58
N LYS A 107 -10.23 17.78 -2.68
CA LYS A 107 -10.32 19.24 -2.87
C LYS A 107 -8.91 19.82 -2.92
N ILE A 108 -8.66 20.69 -3.89
CA ILE A 108 -7.45 21.51 -3.93
C ILE A 108 -7.74 22.80 -3.15
N SER A 109 -6.90 23.09 -2.16
CA SER A 109 -6.93 24.34 -1.40
C SER A 109 -6.34 25.50 -2.19
N SER A 110 -6.66 26.73 -1.81
CA SER A 110 -6.05 27.93 -2.39
C SER A 110 -4.53 28.00 -2.19
N ALA A 111 -3.99 27.30 -1.19
CA ALA A 111 -2.56 27.16 -0.95
C ALA A 111 -1.87 26.12 -1.86
N GLY A 112 -2.61 25.49 -2.78
CA GLY A 112 -2.08 24.54 -3.76
C GLY A 112 -1.91 23.11 -3.26
N GLY A 113 -2.21 22.81 -1.99
CA GLY A 113 -2.27 21.44 -1.47
C GLY A 113 -3.65 20.81 -1.61
N THR A 114 -3.75 19.49 -1.43
CA THR A 114 -5.00 18.72 -1.52
C THR A 114 -5.47 18.19 -0.17
N SER A 115 -6.77 17.94 -0.04
CA SER A 115 -7.27 17.08 1.03
C SER A 115 -6.72 15.65 0.89
N PRO A 116 -6.60 14.89 2.00
CA PRO A 116 -6.21 13.48 1.93
C PRO A 116 -7.20 12.63 1.13
N PHE A 117 -6.69 11.67 0.35
CA PHE A 117 -7.47 10.66 -0.35
C PHE A 117 -7.19 9.27 0.22
N GLN A 118 -8.22 8.41 0.27
CA GLN A 118 -8.05 6.99 0.55
C GLN A 118 -9.20 6.17 -0.06
N LYS A 119 -8.87 5.10 -0.79
CA LYS A 119 -9.84 4.12 -1.29
C LYS A 119 -9.22 2.73 -1.40
N VAL A 120 -10.04 1.68 -1.30
CA VAL A 120 -9.63 0.28 -1.53
C VAL A 120 -10.04 -0.13 -2.94
N TYR A 121 -9.13 -0.79 -3.64
CA TYR A 121 -9.30 -1.30 -4.99
C TYR A 121 -8.99 -2.81 -5.02
N GLU A 122 -9.59 -3.49 -6.00
CA GLU A 122 -9.37 -4.91 -6.29
C GLU A 122 -8.65 -5.06 -7.65
N GLY A 123 -8.06 -6.23 -7.90
CA GLY A 123 -7.53 -6.63 -9.21
C GLY A 123 -6.02 -6.48 -9.39
N PHE A 124 -5.29 -5.97 -8.39
CA PHE A 124 -3.83 -5.85 -8.43
C PHE A 124 -3.20 -6.18 -7.08
N LYS A 125 -2.00 -6.77 -7.09
CA LYS A 125 -1.13 -6.86 -5.92
C LYS A 125 -0.34 -5.56 -5.78
N VAL A 126 -0.01 -5.20 -4.55
CA VAL A 126 0.88 -4.06 -4.27
C VAL A 126 2.23 -4.17 -5.00
N SER A 127 2.74 -5.40 -5.18
CA SER A 127 3.98 -5.66 -5.92
C SER A 127 3.93 -5.25 -7.39
N ASP A 128 2.74 -5.21 -7.99
CA ASP A 128 2.56 -4.94 -9.43
C ASP A 128 2.82 -3.48 -9.78
N PHE A 129 2.82 -2.60 -8.76
CA PHE A 129 3.08 -1.18 -8.89
C PHE A 129 4.59 -0.84 -8.87
N VAL A 130 5.46 -1.72 -8.37
CA VAL A 130 6.91 -1.43 -8.24
C VAL A 130 7.53 -1.16 -9.61
N GLY A 131 8.19 -0.01 -9.74
CA GLY A 131 8.82 0.41 -11.00
C GLY A 131 7.83 0.91 -12.06
N GLY A 132 6.53 0.98 -11.74
CA GLY A 132 5.56 1.75 -12.51
C GLY A 132 5.73 3.26 -12.27
N THR A 133 4.93 4.06 -12.98
CA THR A 133 4.96 5.52 -12.91
C THR A 133 3.57 6.06 -12.63
N PHE A 134 3.45 6.94 -11.64
CA PHE A 134 2.24 7.72 -11.38
C PHE A 134 2.33 9.03 -12.15
N PHE A 135 1.38 9.27 -13.06
CA PHE A 135 1.24 10.49 -13.83
C PHE A 135 0.14 11.39 -13.28
N VAL A 136 0.41 12.69 -13.34
CA VAL A 136 -0.56 13.76 -13.22
C VAL A 136 -0.55 14.56 -14.52
N LYS A 137 -1.73 14.77 -15.11
CA LYS A 137 -1.89 15.68 -16.26
C LYS A 137 -2.73 16.88 -15.87
N HIS A 138 -2.51 17.98 -16.58
CA HIS A 138 -3.32 19.19 -16.50
C HIS A 138 -3.81 19.54 -17.91
N LYS A 139 -5.12 19.56 -18.12
CA LYS A 139 -5.77 19.86 -19.41
C LYS A 139 -5.18 19.04 -20.56
N GLY A 140 -5.04 17.73 -20.34
CA GLY A 140 -4.50 16.76 -21.31
C GLY A 140 -2.98 16.80 -21.53
N LYS A 141 -2.24 17.74 -20.92
CA LYS A 141 -0.79 17.82 -21.00
C LYS A 141 -0.13 17.20 -19.77
N LYS A 142 1.04 16.57 -19.94
CA LYS A 142 1.84 16.10 -18.81
C LYS A 142 2.10 17.27 -17.87
N PHE A 143 1.74 17.09 -16.59
CA PHE A 143 1.97 18.06 -15.55
C PHE A 143 3.12 17.62 -14.63
N SER A 144 3.05 16.40 -14.12
CA SER A 144 4.13 15.79 -13.34
C SER A 144 4.06 14.27 -13.44
N GLU A 145 5.15 13.57 -13.18
CA GLU A 145 5.15 12.13 -13.00
C GLU A 145 6.23 11.71 -12.02
N ALA A 146 6.08 10.56 -11.38
CA ALA A 146 7.09 10.01 -10.49
C ALA A 146 7.05 8.48 -10.46
N THR A 147 8.22 7.88 -10.26
CA THR A 147 8.38 6.42 -10.23
C THR A 147 8.02 5.84 -8.87
N ILE A 148 7.25 4.76 -8.89
CA ILE A 148 6.82 4.04 -7.69
C ILE A 148 7.96 3.14 -7.21
N LYS A 149 8.31 3.25 -5.93
CA LYS A 149 9.44 2.58 -5.28
C LYS A 149 9.01 1.79 -4.04
N LEU A 150 9.87 0.84 -3.67
CA LEU A 150 9.80 0.15 -2.38
C LEU A 150 10.29 1.10 -1.26
N PRO A 151 9.78 0.97 -0.01
CA PRO A 151 10.17 1.72 1.19
C PRO A 151 11.66 2.04 1.26
#